data_AF-A0A3B5MHZ0-F1
#
_entry.id   AF-A0A3B5MHZ0-F1
#
_cell.length_a   1.000
_cell.length_b   1.000
_cell.length_c   1.000
_cell.angle_alpha   90.00
_cell.angle_beta   90.00
_cell.angle_gamma   90.00
#
_symmetry.space_group_name_H-M   'P 1'
#
loop_
_entity.id
_entity.type
_entity.pdbx_description
1 polymer ?
#
loop_
_entity_poly.entity_id
_entity_poly.type
_entity_poly.pdbx_seq_one_letter_code
_entity_poly.pdbx_strand_id
1 'polypeptide(L)'
;EIYIQSFYCLSHSQNATYLFVAARNATVSTTNLKDVLADLIPKEQTRIKNFKQQYGKTNIGQITVDMVSNNPLHVVLNKYGCR
;
A
#
# COMPACT_ATOMS: atom_id res chain seq x y z
N GLU A 1 5.32 -9.63 -5.46
CA GLU A 1 3.97 -9.03 -5.46
C GLU A 1 3.79 -7.93 -4.41
N ILE A 2 4.07 -8.16 -3.11
CA ILE A 2 3.92 -7.13 -2.05
C ILE A 2 4.73 -5.85 -2.34
N TYR A 3 5.96 -5.95 -2.84
CA TYR A 3 6.75 -4.78 -3.21
C TYR A 3 6.15 -3.99 -4.38
N ILE A 4 5.58 -4.70 -5.36
CA ILE A 4 4.94 -4.10 -6.54
C ILE A 4 3.66 -3.37 -6.08
N GLN A 5 2.89 -4.02 -5.23
CA GLN A 5 1.71 -3.49 -4.55
C GLN A 5 2.01 -2.19 -3.76
N SER A 6 3.02 -2.23 -2.89
CA SER A 6 3.44 -1.06 -2.12
C SER A 6 3.94 0.08 -3.01
N PHE A 7 4.64 -0.23 -4.11
CA PHE A 7 5.09 0.75 -5.08
C PHE A 7 3.93 1.44 -5.81
N TYR A 8 2.95 0.68 -6.31
CA TYR A 8 1.78 1.23 -7.00
C TYR A 8 0.91 2.11 -6.08
N CYS A 9 0.73 1.72 -4.80
CA CYS A 9 0.00 2.55 -3.84
C CYS A 9 0.78 3.82 -3.48
N LEU A 10 2.09 3.72 -3.30
CA LEU A 10 2.93 4.87 -2.98
C LEU A 10 2.98 5.87 -4.13
N SER A 11 3.08 5.41 -5.38
CA SER A 11 3.08 6.28 -6.57
C SER A 11 1.76 7.01 -6.81
N HIS A 12 0.64 6.47 -6.31
CA HIS A 12 -0.69 7.05 -6.50
C HIS A 12 -1.18 7.88 -5.31
N SER A 13 -0.48 7.83 -4.17
CA SER A 13 -0.76 8.70 -3.03
C SER A 13 -0.32 10.13 -3.35
N GLN A 14 -1.29 11.06 -3.44
CA GLN A 14 -1.05 12.50 -3.63
C GLN A 14 -0.11 13.10 -2.56
N ASN A 15 0.03 12.43 -1.41
CA ASN A 15 0.81 12.87 -0.25
C ASN A 15 2.10 12.06 -0.04
N ALA A 16 2.48 11.15 -0.95
CA ALA A 16 3.62 10.24 -0.75
C ALA A 16 4.94 10.99 -0.57
N THR A 17 5.12 12.08 -1.31
CA THR A 17 6.28 12.97 -1.19
C THR A 17 6.32 13.64 0.18
N TYR A 18 5.17 14.06 0.72
CA TYR A 18 5.07 14.68 2.04
C TYR A 18 5.32 13.69 3.18
N LEU A 19 4.87 12.44 3.07
CA LEU A 19 5.16 11.39 4.05
C LEU A 19 6.67 11.10 4.14
N PHE A 20 7.37 11.11 3.00
CA PHE A 20 8.82 10.91 2.96
C PHE A 20 9.59 12.09 3.54
N VAL A 21 9.14 13.33 3.29
CA VAL A 21 9.76 14.56 3.80
C VAL A 21 9.46 14.78 5.28
N ALA A 22 8.23 14.53 5.72
CA ALA A 22 7.84 14.59 7.13
C ALA A 22 8.55 13.52 7.97
N ALA A 23 8.74 12.31 7.42
CA ALA A 23 9.51 11.25 8.07
C ALA A 23 10.98 11.66 8.31
N ARG A 24 11.60 12.42 7.40
CA ARG A 24 12.96 12.94 7.61
C ARG A 24 13.02 13.95 8.77
N ASN A 25 12.05 14.86 8.85
CA ASN A 25 12.01 15.91 9.87
C ASN A 25 11.57 15.40 11.26
N ALA A 26 10.90 14.24 11.34
CA ALA A 26 10.52 13.62 12.61
C ALA A 26 11.66 12.85 13.31
N THR A 27 12.82 12.70 12.66
CA THR A 27 13.96 11.88 13.15
C THR A 27 14.76 12.53 14.29
N VAL A 28 14.37 13.71 14.79
CA VAL A 28 15.16 14.44 15.80
C VAL A 28 14.86 13.99 17.24
N SER A 29 13.79 13.23 17.49
CA SER A 29 13.32 13.04 18.89
C SER A 29 12.87 11.64 19.32
N THR A 30 13.13 10.56 18.59
CA THR A 30 12.80 9.20 19.09
C THR A 30 13.84 8.16 18.68
N THR A 31 14.13 7.23 19.60
CA THR A 31 14.87 5.97 19.44
C THR A 31 14.92 5.45 18.00
N ASN A 32 16.13 5.13 17.49
CA ASN A 32 16.43 4.64 16.13
C ASN A 32 15.20 4.17 15.33
N LEU A 33 14.66 5.06 14.49
CA LEU A 33 13.54 4.77 13.59
C LEU A 33 13.75 3.49 12.78
N LYS A 34 15.01 3.18 12.45
CA LYS A 34 15.42 1.96 11.76
C LYS A 34 15.05 0.69 12.52
N ASP A 35 15.24 0.67 13.84
CA ASP A 35 15.00 -0.50 14.68
C ASP A 35 13.49 -0.72 14.84
N VAL A 36 12.73 0.36 15.02
CA VAL A 36 11.26 0.32 15.04
C VAL A 36 10.70 -0.20 13.70
N LEU A 37 11.24 0.26 12.56
CA LEU A 37 10.83 -0.25 11.25
C LEU A 37 11.22 -1.72 11.04
N ALA A 38 12.39 -2.13 11.55
CA ALA A 38 12.85 -3.52 11.44
C ALA A 38 11.89 -4.51 12.12
N ASP A 39 11.24 -4.10 13.20
CA ASP A 39 10.23 -4.91 13.89
C ASP A 39 8.85 -4.85 13.21
N LEU A 40 8.46 -3.70 12.67
CA LEU A 40 7.13 -3.49 12.09
C LEU A 40 6.98 -4.07 10.67
N ILE A 41 8.02 -4.01 9.84
CA ILE A 41 7.97 -4.49 8.45
C ILE A 41 7.60 -5.99 8.37
N PRO A 42 8.25 -6.91 9.12
CA PRO A 42 7.92 -8.34 9.05
C PRO A 42 6.52 -8.66 9.57
N LYS A 43 6.06 -7.93 10.60
CA LYS A 43 4.70 -8.07 11.16
C LYS A 43 3.64 -7.75 10.12
N GLU A 44 3.84 -6.65 9.38
CA GLU A 44 2.89 -6.22 8.35
C GLU A 44 2.93 -7.11 7.11
N GLN A 45 4.11 -7.58 6.71
CA GLN A 45 4.25 -8.58 5.64
C GLN A 45 3.49 -9.87 5.97
N THR A 46 3.58 -10.34 7.21
CA THR A 46 2.86 -11.54 7.68
C THR A 46 1.35 -11.30 7.68
N ARG A 47 0.90 -10.12 8.13
CA ARG A 47 -0.52 -9.73 8.09
C ARG A 47 -1.08 -9.75 6.67
N ILE A 48 -0.37 -9.17 5.71
CA ILE A 48 -0.76 -9.14 4.29
C ILE A 48 -0.78 -10.56 3.71
N LYS A 49 0.22 -11.39 4.04
CA LYS A 49 0.29 -12.78 3.60
C LYS A 49 -0.93 -13.58 4.08
N ASN A 50 -1.26 -13.49 5.36
CA ASN A 50 -2.41 -14.19 5.95
C ASN A 50 -3.74 -13.66 5.37
N PHE A 51 -3.86 -12.34 5.22
CA PHE A 51 -5.03 -11.72 4.60
C PHE A 51 -5.24 -12.21 3.16
N LYS A 52 -4.18 -12.28 2.35
CA LYS A 52 -4.26 -12.82 0.99
C LYS A 52 -4.61 -14.31 0.96
N GLN A 53 -4.09 -15.10 1.90
CA GLN A 53 -4.44 -16.52 2.00
C GLN A 53 -5.92 -16.73 2.32
N GLN A 54 -6.48 -15.91 3.22
CA GLN A 54 -7.87 -16.03 3.66
C GLN A 54 -8.87 -15.40 2.67
N TYR A 55 -8.52 -14.23 2.10
CA TYR A 55 -9.46 -13.39 1.35
C TYR A 55 -9.01 -13.09 -0.08
N GLY A 56 -7.90 -13.65 -0.56
CA GLY A 56 -7.35 -13.32 -1.88
C GLY A 56 -8.23 -13.75 -3.07
N LYS A 57 -9.26 -14.58 -2.83
CA LYS A 57 -10.28 -14.95 -3.81
C LYS A 57 -11.65 -14.32 -3.54
N THR A 58 -11.77 -13.53 -2.47
CA THR A 58 -13.02 -12.86 -2.11
C THR A 58 -13.29 -11.75 -3.12
N ASN A 59 -14.49 -11.75 -3.72
CA ASN A 59 -14.90 -10.69 -4.63
C ASN A 59 -15.15 -9.40 -3.84
N ILE A 60 -14.31 -8.37 -4.07
CA ILE A 60 -14.41 -7.06 -3.40
C ILE A 60 -15.31 -6.09 -4.18
N GLY A 61 -15.62 -6.40 -5.45
CA GLY A 61 -16.52 -5.63 -6.29
C GLY A 61 -16.58 -6.17 -7.73
N GLN A 62 -17.46 -5.58 -8.54
CA GLN A 62 -17.53 -5.85 -9.98
C GLN A 62 -16.84 -4.74 -10.77
N ILE A 63 -16.14 -5.11 -11.84
CA ILE A 63 -15.53 -4.16 -12.78
C ILE A 63 -16.52 -3.98 -13.94
N THR A 64 -17.02 -2.77 -14.14
CA THR A 64 -17.87 -2.44 -15.29
C THR A 64 -17.05 -1.86 -16.44
N VAL A 65 -17.59 -1.90 -17.66
CA VAL A 65 -16.94 -1.35 -18.87
C VAL A 65 -16.63 0.14 -18.70
N ASP A 66 -17.54 0.89 -18.10
CA ASP A 66 -17.34 2.32 -17.82
C ASP A 66 -16.14 2.58 -16.92
N MET A 67 -15.84 1.70 -15.96
CA MET A 67 -14.68 1.87 -15.09
C MET A 67 -13.36 1.70 -15.86
N VAL A 68 -13.30 0.71 -16.76
CA VAL A 68 -12.11 0.45 -17.59
C VAL A 68 -11.94 1.53 -18.65
N SER A 69 -13.05 1.96 -19.26
CA SER A 69 -13.05 2.94 -20.35
C SER A 69 -12.75 4.35 -19.88
N ASN A 70 -13.27 4.76 -18.72
CA ASN A 70 -13.12 6.14 -18.22
C ASN A 70 -11.85 6.31 -17.36
N ASN A 71 -11.45 5.29 -16.60
CA ASN A 71 -10.23 5.37 -15.78
C ASN A 71 -9.61 3.98 -15.51
N PRO A 72 -8.76 3.48 -16.42
CA PRO A 72 -8.12 2.18 -16.25
C PRO A 72 -7.19 2.12 -15.02
N LEU A 73 -6.64 3.27 -14.58
CA LEU A 73 -5.84 3.33 -13.34
C LEU A 73 -6.68 2.99 -12.11
N HIS A 74 -7.94 3.42 -12.05
CA HIS A 74 -8.84 3.10 -10.94
C HIS A 74 -9.06 1.58 -10.79
N VAL A 75 -9.15 0.86 -11.91
CA VAL A 75 -9.26 -0.61 -11.93
C VAL A 75 -7.98 -1.27 -11.43
N VAL A 76 -6.83 -0.76 -11.85
CA VAL A 76 -5.51 -1.25 -11.42
C VAL A 76 -5.30 -1.03 -9.92
N LEU A 77 -5.66 0.14 -9.40
CA LEU A 77 -5.52 0.49 -7.99
C LEU A 77 -6.42 -0.36 -7.10
N ASN A 78 -7.65 -0.63 -7.52
CA ASN A 78 -8.57 -1.49 -6.78
C ASN A 78 -8.12 -2.96 -6.77
N LYS A 79 -7.56 -3.47 -7.88
CA LYS A 79 -6.91 -4.80 -7.93
C LYS A 79 -5.78 -4.92 -6.91
N TYR A 80 -5.05 -3.83 -6.73
CA TYR A 80 -3.98 -3.71 -5.78
C TYR A 80 -4.50 -3.23 -4.39
N GLY A 81 -5.80 -2.96 -4.17
CA GLY A 81 -6.28 -2.45 -2.88
C GLY A 81 -5.66 -1.11 -2.46
N CYS A 82 -5.15 -0.33 -3.41
CA CYS A 82 -4.79 1.06 -3.22
C CYS A 82 -6.09 1.86 -3.32
N ARG A 83 -6.65 2.26 -2.18
CA ARG A 83 -7.85 3.11 -2.12
C ARG A 83 -7.48 4.52 -1.74
#